data_AF-A0A3D4UAZ2-F1
#
_entry.id   AF-A0A3D4UAZ2-F1
#
_cell.length_a   1.000
_cell.length_b   1.000
_cell.length_c   1.000
_cell.angle_alpha   90.00
_cell.angle_beta   90.00
_cell.angle_gamma   90.00
#
_symmetry.space_group_name_H-M   'P 1'
#
loop_
_entity.id
_entity.type
_entity.pdbx_description
1 polymer ?
#
loop_
_entity_poly.entity_id
_entity_poly.type
_entity_poly.pdbx_seq_one_letter_code
_entity_poly.pdbx_strand_id
1 'polypeptide(L)' 'QAGRIINGHGADTDIVVASAKAYLNALNLMRTSSKREHPQGVTGV' A
#
# COMPACT_ATOMS: atom_id res chain seq x y z
N GLN A 1 8.43 17.75 -10.74
CA GLN A 1 8.19 16.77 -9.65
C GLN A 1 7.86 15.44 -10.30
N ALA A 2 8.69 14.41 -10.15
CA ALA A 2 8.35 13.08 -10.65
C ALA A 2 7.23 12.51 -9.77
N GLY A 3 6.14 12.02 -10.38
CA GLY A 3 5.04 11.40 -9.66
C GLY A 3 5.51 10.18 -8.87
N ARG A 4 4.93 9.94 -7.69
CA ARG A 4 5.19 8.72 -6.90
C ARG A 4 4.36 7.57 -7.46
N ILE A 5 5.01 6.51 -7.94
CA ILE A 5 4.34 5.27 -8.35
C ILE A 5 3.92 4.50 -7.10
N ILE A 6 2.67 4.05 -7.04
CA ILE A 6 2.12 3.23 -5.95
C ILE A 6 1.43 2.01 -6.55
N ASN A 7 1.79 0.84 -6.03
CA ASN A 7 1.16 -0.42 -6.38
C ASN A 7 0.13 -0.78 -5.31
N GLY A 8 -1.05 -1.22 -5.74
CA GLY A 8 -2.08 -1.76 -4.86
C GLY A 8 -2.34 -3.24 -5.14
N HIS A 9 -2.84 -3.95 -4.15
CA HIS A 9 -3.13 -5.37 -4.23
C HIS A 9 -4.60 -5.67 -3.89
N GLY A 10 -5.18 -6.62 -4.62
CA GLY A 10 -6.54 -7.09 -4.41
C GLY A 10 -6.64 -8.56 -4.83
N ALA A 11 -7.34 -9.36 -4.02
CA ALA A 11 -7.59 -10.76 -4.28
C ALA A 11 -9.10 -11.03 -4.23
N ASP A 12 -9.61 -11.58 -5.33
CA ASP A 12 -10.98 -12.05 -5.50
C ASP A 12 -10.99 -13.05 -6.67
N THR A 13 -11.93 -13.99 -6.66
CA THR A 13 -12.14 -14.91 -7.80
C THR A 13 -12.68 -14.17 -9.03
N ASP A 14 -13.41 -13.08 -8.81
CA ASP A 14 -13.83 -12.16 -9.86
C ASP A 14 -12.71 -11.15 -10.15
N ILE A 15 -12.21 -11.17 -11.39
CA ILE A 15 -11.12 -10.29 -11.82
C ILE A 15 -11.47 -8.80 -11.74
N VAL A 16 -12.74 -8.42 -11.95
CA VAL A 16 -13.21 -7.03 -11.87
C VAL A 16 -13.21 -6.58 -10.42
N VAL A 17 -13.73 -7.41 -9.52
CA VAL A 17 -13.72 -7.13 -8.08
C VAL A 17 -12.29 -7.07 -7.54
N ALA A 18 -11.41 -8.00 -7.94
CA ALA A 18 -10.00 -7.98 -7.57
C ALA A 18 -9.31 -6.67 -8.02
N SER A 19 -9.58 -6.21 -9.25
CA SER A 19 -9.03 -4.97 -9.77
C SER A 19 -9.51 -3.73 -8.99
N ALA A 20 -10.78 -3.68 -8.61
CA ALA A 20 -11.35 -2.60 -7.81
C ALA A 20 -10.73 -2.56 -6.41
N LYS A 21 -10.55 -3.74 -5.78
CA LYS A 21 -9.85 -3.86 -4.49
C LYS A 21 -8.41 -3.37 -4.58
N ALA A 22 -7.66 -3.74 -5.62
CA ALA A 22 -6.29 -3.29 -5.84
C ALA A 22 -6.21 -1.77 -6.02
N TYR A 23 -7.14 -1.18 -6.78
CA TYR A 23 -7.20 0.26 -6.98
C TYR A 23 -7.47 1.02 -5.68
N LEU A 24 -8.47 0.58 -4.90
CA LEU A 24 -8.77 1.18 -3.60
C LEU A 24 -7.59 1.05 -2.62
N ASN A 25 -6.90 -0.10 -2.62
CA ASN A 25 -5.70 -0.29 -1.82
C ASN A 25 -4.59 0.73 -2.20
N ALA A 26 -4.33 0.93 -3.50
CA ALA A 26 -3.37 1.92 -3.96
C ALA A 26 -3.76 3.36 -3.54
N LEU A 27 -5.03 3.72 -3.64
CA LEU A 27 -5.52 5.04 -3.20
C LEU A 27 -5.35 5.24 -1.68
N ASN A 28 -5.60 4.20 -0.89
CA ASN A 28 -5.37 4.25 0.56
C ASN A 28 -3.88 4.41 0.87
N LEU A 29 -2.99 3.68 0.18
CA LEU A 29 -1.53 3.83 0.31
C LEU A 29 -1.02 5.19 -0.16
N MET A 30 -1.70 5.82 -1.13
CA MET A 30 -1.39 7.17 -1.60
C MET A 30 -1.77 8.24 -0.58
N ARG A 31 -2.93 8.09 0.06
CA ARG A 31 -3.43 9.02 1.08
C ARG A 31 -2.78 8.84 2.45
N THR A 32 -2.31 7.62 2.76
CA THR A 32 -1.69 7.36 4.05
C THR A 32 -0.29 7.97 4.12
N SER A 33 -0.03 8.76 5.16
CA SER A 33 1.29 9.30 5.50
C SER A 33 1.97 8.47 6.58
N SER A 34 1.80 7.14 6.53
CA SER A 34 2.36 6.25 7.54
C SER A 34 3.88 6.21 7.40
N LYS A 35 4.61 6.74 8.39
CA LYS A 35 6.03 6.41 8.58
C LYS A 35 6.10 4.89 8.73
N ARG A 36 6.86 4.26 7.83
CA ARG A 36 7.17 2.84 7.97
C ARG A 36 8.16 2.74 9.12
N GLU A 37 7.68 2.27 10.26
CA GLU A 37 8.54 1.96 11.38
C GLU A 37 9.46 0.80 10.99
N HIS A 38 10.72 0.89 11.42
CA HIS A 38 11.69 -0.16 11.13
C HIS A 38 11.26 -1.42 11.88
N PRO A 39 11.14 -2.59 11.23
CA PRO A 39 10.64 -3.82 11.86
C PRO A 39 11.53 -4.29 13.02
N GLN A 40 12.78 -3.82 13.06
CA GLN A 40 13.67 -3.91 14.21
C GLN A 40 13.73 -2.52 14.84
N GLY A 41 12.91 -2.29 15.87
CA GLY A 41 13.07 -1.12 16.74
C GLY A 41 14.46 -1.14 17.39
N VAL A 42 15.03 0.02 17.69
CA VAL A 42 16.33 0.11 18.35
C VAL A 42 16.23 -0.61 19.71
N THR A 43 16.80 -1.80 19.78
CA THR A 43 17.01 -2.55 21.02
C THR A 43 18.51 -2.79 21.10
N GLY A 44 19.20 -2.01 21.94
CA GLY A 44 20.61 -2.22 22.21
C GLY A 44 21.42 -0.93 22.40
N VAL A 45 21.07 -0.14 23.42
CA VAL A 45 22.03 0.36 24.42
C VAL A 45 21.38 0.24 25.79
#